data_AF-A0AAW8KPF4-F1
#
_entry.id   AF-A0AAW8KPF4-F1
#
_cell.length_a   1.000
_cell.length_b   1.000
_cell.length_c   1.000
_cell.angle_alpha   90.00
_cell.angle_beta   90.00
_cell.angle_gamma   90.00
#
_symmetry.space_group_name_H-M   'P 1'
#
loop_
_entity.id
_entity.type
_entity.pdbx_description
1 polymer ?
#
loop_
_entity_poly.entity_id
_entity_poly.type
_entity_poly.pdbx_seq_one_letter_code
_entity_poly.pdbx_strand_id
1 'polypeptide(L)'
;MLEANKKLVYSGDEVLSVLQEIEFILISLHKIGSYYAETLPNSYEEYAKETTNFIDSNNVCDRLTNIRKVLSCKFNNDLGVDDMSDIERALENIDFWEARK
;
A
#
# COMPACT_ATOMS: atom_id res chain seq x y z
N MET A 1 -21.22 -2.26 -5.67
CA MET A 1 -21.00 -2.63 -4.27
C MET A 1 -22.17 -3.43 -3.76
N LEU A 2 -21.90 -4.65 -3.31
CA LEU A 2 -22.86 -5.49 -2.59
C LEU A 2 -23.31 -4.79 -1.31
N GLU A 3 -24.57 -4.99 -0.90
CA GLU A 3 -25.10 -4.39 0.34
C GLU A 3 -24.24 -4.75 1.57
N ALA A 4 -23.72 -5.99 1.62
CA ALA A 4 -22.86 -6.48 2.69
C ALA A 4 -21.52 -5.71 2.80
N ASN A 5 -21.03 -5.12 1.70
CA ASN A 5 -19.76 -4.39 1.65
C ASN A 5 -19.91 -2.90 1.95
N LYS A 6 -21.14 -2.36 2.00
CA LYS A 6 -21.37 -0.93 2.28
C LYS A 6 -20.93 -0.50 3.68
N LYS A 7 -20.91 -1.43 4.63
CA LYS A 7 -20.42 -1.18 5.99
C LYS A 7 -19.57 -2.36 6.47
N LEU A 8 -18.30 -2.09 6.66
CA LEU A 8 -17.34 -3.04 7.22
C LEU A 8 -17.09 -2.73 8.70
N VAL A 9 -16.83 -3.76 9.48
CA VAL A 9 -16.52 -3.63 10.91
C VAL A 9 -15.15 -4.26 11.18
N TYR A 10 -14.28 -3.47 11.79
CA TYR A 10 -12.95 -3.87 12.23
C TYR A 10 -12.85 -3.66 13.74
N SER A 11 -12.12 -4.55 14.40
CA SER A 11 -11.68 -4.33 15.77
C SER A 11 -10.62 -3.23 15.82
N GLY A 12 -10.47 -2.60 16.99
CA GLY A 12 -9.41 -1.62 17.21
C GLY A 12 -8.02 -2.20 16.94
N ASP A 13 -7.78 -3.44 17.33
CA ASP A 13 -6.49 -4.12 17.15
C ASP A 13 -6.15 -4.36 15.67
N GLU A 14 -7.14 -4.75 14.85
CA GLU A 14 -6.95 -4.88 13.40
C GLU A 14 -6.56 -3.53 12.79
N VAL A 15 -7.26 -2.45 13.15
CA VAL A 15 -6.97 -1.10 12.65
C VAL A 15 -5.60 -0.62 13.13
N LEU A 16 -5.25 -0.83 14.40
CA LEU A 16 -3.95 -0.45 14.95
C LEU A 16 -2.81 -1.19 14.27
N SER A 17 -2.95 -2.48 13.97
CA SER A 17 -1.92 -3.22 13.23
C SER A 17 -1.69 -2.65 11.83
N VAL A 18 -2.75 -2.22 11.14
CA VAL A 18 -2.65 -1.59 9.82
C VAL A 18 -1.96 -0.23 9.92
N LEU A 19 -2.37 0.60 10.90
CA LEU A 19 -1.79 1.92 11.10
C LEU A 19 -0.31 1.84 11.45
N GLN A 20 0.12 0.89 12.28
CA GLN A 20 1.54 0.71 12.62
C GLN A 20 2.40 0.45 11.38
N GLU A 21 1.94 -0.40 10.47
CA GLU A 21 2.65 -0.69 9.22
C GLU A 21 2.69 0.53 8.29
N ILE A 22 1.57 1.26 8.16
CA ILE A 22 1.50 2.49 7.36
C ILE A 22 2.44 3.56 7.91
N GLU A 23 2.41 3.81 9.22
CA GLU A 23 3.25 4.82 9.87
C GLU A 23 4.73 4.48 9.77
N PHE A 24 5.09 3.21 9.93
CA PHE A 24 6.47 2.76 9.72
C PHE A 24 6.99 3.12 8.32
N ILE A 25 6.21 2.83 7.27
CA ILE A 25 6.57 3.13 5.89
C ILE A 25 6.62 4.65 5.67
N LEU A 26 5.55 5.37 6.04
CA LEU A 26 5.39 6.80 5.75
C LEU A 26 6.44 7.65 6.47
N ILE A 27 6.62 7.45 7.77
CA ILE A 27 7.58 8.23 8.57
C ILE A 27 9.01 7.95 8.10
N SER A 28 9.34 6.69 7.79
CA SER A 28 10.69 6.34 7.34
C SER A 28 11.02 6.97 5.98
N LEU A 29 10.11 6.86 5.00
CA LEU A 29 10.28 7.51 3.70
C LEU A 29 10.35 9.04 3.82
N HIS A 30 9.52 9.63 4.69
CA HIS A 30 9.58 11.06 4.96
C HIS A 30 10.95 11.48 5.52
N LYS A 31 11.51 10.73 6.48
CA LYS A 31 12.84 11.00 7.04
C LYS A 31 13.95 10.89 6.00
N ILE A 32 13.91 9.87 5.12
CA ILE A 32 14.86 9.74 4.01
C ILE A 32 14.76 10.98 3.11
N GLY A 33 13.55 11.34 2.68
CA GLY A 33 13.33 12.52 1.85
C GLY A 33 13.81 13.82 2.50
N SER A 34 13.51 14.03 3.79
CA SER A 34 13.97 15.20 4.54
C SER A 34 15.50 15.26 4.67
N TYR A 35 16.17 14.13 4.86
CA TYR A 35 17.63 14.09 4.97
C TYR A 35 18.32 14.54 3.68
N TYR A 36 17.83 14.10 2.52
CA TYR A 36 18.42 14.44 1.22
C TYR A 36 17.89 15.78 0.64
N ALA A 37 16.91 16.42 1.27
CA ALA A 37 16.24 17.60 0.73
C ALA A 37 17.19 18.76 0.41
N GLU A 38 18.21 18.99 1.23
CA GLU A 38 19.18 20.09 1.05
C GLU A 38 20.25 19.79 0.00
N THR A 39 20.48 18.51 -0.31
CA THR A 39 21.57 18.04 -1.19
C THR A 39 21.06 17.62 -2.57
N LEU A 40 19.76 17.59 -2.78
CA LEU A 40 19.16 17.36 -4.10
C LEU A 40 19.29 18.61 -4.98
N PRO A 41 19.49 18.46 -6.31
CA PRO A 41 19.50 17.19 -7.06
C PRO A 41 20.86 16.48 -7.07
N ASN A 42 21.91 17.08 -6.53
CA ASN A 42 23.29 16.56 -6.65
C ASN A 42 23.50 15.18 -6.01
N SER A 43 22.66 14.81 -5.05
CA SER A 43 22.71 13.52 -4.32
C SER A 43 21.58 12.56 -4.73
N TYR A 44 21.04 12.71 -5.95
CA TYR A 44 19.89 11.92 -6.40
C TYR A 44 20.18 10.41 -6.41
N GLU A 45 21.39 10.00 -6.82
CA GLU A 45 21.76 8.58 -6.86
C GLU A 45 21.77 7.97 -5.45
N GLU A 46 22.32 8.68 -4.46
CA GLU A 46 22.31 8.25 -3.07
C GLU A 46 20.90 8.20 -2.49
N TYR A 47 20.08 9.23 -2.74
CA TYR A 47 18.68 9.26 -2.32
C TYR A 47 17.87 8.11 -2.91
N ALA A 48 18.01 7.85 -4.22
CA ALA A 48 17.33 6.76 -4.90
C ALA A 48 17.77 5.40 -4.34
N LYS A 49 19.08 5.20 -4.16
CA LYS A 49 19.64 3.99 -3.58
C LYS A 49 19.16 3.75 -2.15
N GLU A 50 19.18 4.77 -1.29
CA GLU A 50 18.71 4.67 0.09
C GLU A 50 17.22 4.32 0.15
N THR A 51 16.41 4.94 -0.71
CA THR A 51 14.98 4.66 -0.80
C THR A 51 14.70 3.24 -1.27
N THR A 52 15.38 2.77 -2.32
CA THR A 52 15.26 1.38 -2.80
C THR A 52 15.72 0.38 -1.73
N ASN A 53 16.86 0.64 -1.09
CA ASN A 53 17.37 -0.19 0.00
C ASN A 53 16.39 -0.27 1.17
N PHE A 54 15.74 0.84 1.53
CA PHE A 54 14.71 0.86 2.57
C PHE A 54 13.53 -0.03 2.19
N ILE A 55 13.03 0.09 0.95
CA ILE A 55 11.90 -0.70 0.43
C ILE A 55 12.23 -2.20 0.51
N ASP A 56 13.39 -2.61 -0.01
CA ASP A 56 13.79 -4.00 -0.12
C ASP A 56 14.16 -4.59 1.25
N SER A 57 15.00 -3.91 2.02
CA SER A 57 15.54 -4.44 3.30
C SER A 57 14.50 -4.49 4.41
N ASN A 58 13.43 -3.67 4.32
CA ASN A 58 12.36 -3.66 5.31
C ASN A 58 11.09 -4.39 4.83
N ASN A 59 11.18 -5.12 3.71
CA ASN A 59 10.08 -5.89 3.12
C ASN A 59 8.79 -5.05 2.96
N VAL A 60 8.91 -3.82 2.44
CA VAL A 60 7.77 -2.90 2.33
C VAL A 60 6.62 -3.51 1.50
N CYS A 61 6.93 -4.28 0.45
CA CYS A 61 5.92 -5.01 -0.33
C CYS A 61 5.14 -6.04 0.51
N ASP A 62 5.80 -6.76 1.42
CA ASP A 62 5.13 -7.72 2.31
C ASP A 62 4.29 -7.01 3.36
N ARG A 63 4.78 -5.88 3.89
CA ARG A 63 4.01 -5.03 4.81
C ARG A 63 2.73 -4.51 4.16
N LEU A 64 2.83 -3.99 2.93
CA LEU A 64 1.68 -3.58 2.13
C LEU A 64 0.73 -4.75 1.83
N THR A 65 1.27 -5.95 1.58
CA THR A 65 0.47 -7.17 1.40
C THR A 65 -0.30 -7.53 2.67
N ASN A 66 0.32 -7.39 3.85
CA ASN A 66 -0.33 -7.63 5.13
C ASN A 66 -1.43 -6.60 5.42
N ILE A 67 -1.15 -5.30 5.18
CA ILE A 67 -2.16 -4.24 5.26
C ILE A 67 -3.36 -4.59 4.37
N ARG A 68 -3.10 -4.89 3.09
CA ARG A 68 -4.14 -5.28 2.14
C ARG A 68 -4.94 -6.47 2.65
N LYS A 69 -4.29 -7.52 3.16
CA LYS A 69 -4.95 -8.72 3.68
C LYS A 69 -5.92 -8.39 4.82
N VAL A 70 -5.50 -7.57 5.78
CA VAL A 70 -6.36 -7.18 6.91
C VAL A 70 -7.57 -6.39 6.43
N LEU A 71 -7.37 -5.44 5.52
CA LEU A 71 -8.45 -4.60 4.99
C LEU A 71 -9.36 -5.34 4.00
N SER A 72 -8.84 -6.31 3.24
CA SER A 72 -9.66 -7.04 2.26
C SER A 72 -10.44 -8.18 2.90
N CYS A 73 -10.03 -8.71 4.05
CA CYS A 73 -10.64 -9.93 4.61
C CYS A 73 -12.10 -9.75 5.08
N LYS A 74 -12.57 -8.51 5.27
CA LYS A 74 -13.96 -8.22 5.65
C LYS A 74 -14.89 -8.04 4.45
N PHE A 75 -14.36 -7.98 3.23
CA PHE A 75 -15.19 -7.90 2.04
C PHE A 75 -15.83 -9.26 1.73
N ASN A 76 -17.11 -9.22 1.38
CA ASN A 76 -17.73 -10.29 0.60
C ASN A 76 -17.17 -10.21 -0.84
N ASN A 77 -16.60 -11.32 -1.31
CA ASN A 77 -16.00 -11.46 -2.65
C ASN A 77 -16.92 -12.19 -3.65
N ASP A 78 -18.20 -12.36 -3.33
CA ASP A 78 -19.19 -12.82 -4.29
C ASP A 78 -19.19 -11.89 -5.52
N LEU A 79 -19.28 -12.49 -6.70
CA LEU A 79 -19.19 -11.76 -7.96
C LEU A 79 -20.50 -11.08 -8.31
N GLY A 80 -20.40 -9.89 -8.90
CA GLY A 80 -21.53 -9.16 -9.46
C GLY A 80 -21.99 -9.69 -10.82
N VAL A 81 -22.91 -8.98 -11.46
CA VAL A 81 -23.43 -9.31 -12.81
C VAL A 81 -22.38 -9.17 -13.91
N ASP A 82 -21.27 -8.48 -13.63
CA ASP A 82 -20.12 -8.23 -14.48
C ASP A 82 -18.95 -9.19 -14.18
N ASP A 83 -19.18 -10.25 -13.40
CA ASP A 83 -18.19 -11.25 -13.01
C ASP A 83 -17.01 -10.68 -12.20
N MET A 84 -17.20 -9.53 -11.55
CA MET A 84 -16.20 -8.88 -10.71
C MET A 84 -16.67 -8.74 -9.26
N SER A 85 -15.75 -8.92 -8.32
CA SER A 85 -15.92 -8.51 -6.93
C SER A 85 -15.89 -6.98 -6.80
N ASP A 86 -16.29 -6.46 -5.64
CA ASP A 86 -16.22 -5.02 -5.38
C ASP A 86 -14.79 -4.47 -5.34
N ILE A 87 -13.81 -5.28 -4.93
CA ILE A 87 -12.39 -4.88 -4.94
C ILE A 87 -11.89 -4.82 -6.38
N GLU A 88 -12.13 -5.87 -7.19
CA GLU A 88 -11.70 -5.89 -8.60
C GLU A 88 -12.29 -4.72 -9.39
N ARG A 89 -13.59 -4.46 -9.22
CA ARG A 89 -14.25 -3.33 -9.87
C ARG A 89 -13.66 -1.98 -9.48
N ALA A 90 -13.18 -1.83 -8.24
CA ALA A 90 -12.51 -0.61 -7.80
C ALA A 90 -11.09 -0.45 -8.39
N LEU A 91 -10.48 -1.55 -8.83
CA LEU A 91 -9.14 -1.57 -9.42
C LEU A 91 -9.15 -1.55 -10.96
N GLU A 92 -10.31 -1.73 -11.60
CA GLU A 92 -10.47 -1.89 -13.05
C GLU A 92 -9.80 -0.77 -13.87
N ASN A 93 -9.81 0.47 -13.37
CA ASN A 93 -9.29 1.64 -14.07
C ASN A 93 -7.92 2.10 -13.55
N ILE A 94 -7.19 1.23 -12.85
CA ILE A 94 -5.85 1.52 -12.35
C ILE A 94 -4.82 0.94 -13.30
N ASP A 95 -4.00 1.80 -13.89
CA ASP A 95 -2.85 1.39 -14.69
C ASP A 95 -1.72 0.93 -13.76
N PHE A 96 -1.54 -0.38 -13.66
CA PHE A 96 -0.40 -0.95 -12.96
C PHE A 96 0.88 -0.82 -13.79
N TRP A 97 2.01 -0.70 -13.11
CA TRP A 97 3.30 -0.68 -13.78
C TRP A 97 3.50 -1.98 -14.57
N GLU A 98 3.86 -1.83 -15.85
CA GLU A 98 4.28 -2.94 -16.71
C GLU A 98 5.70 -2.68 -17.19
N ALA A 99 6.49 -3.76 -17.29
CA ALA A 99 7.81 -3.68 -17.89
C ALA A 99 7.66 -3.21 -19.34
N ARG A 100 8.34 -2.10 -19.69
CA ARG A 100 8.39 -1.65 -21.07
C ARG A 100 9.18 -2.69 -21.89
N LYS A 101 8.51 -3.32 -22.85
CA LYS A 101 9.13 -4.20 -23.85
C LYS A 101 9.99 -3.40 -24.82
#